data_AF-A0A7R9PET2-F1
#
_entry.id   AF-A0A7R9PET2-F1
#
_cell.length_a   1.000
_cell.length_b   1.000
_cell.length_c   1.000
_cell.angle_alpha   90.00
_cell.angle_beta   90.00
_cell.angle_gamma   90.00
#
_symmetry.space_group_name_H-M   'P 1'
#
loop_
_entity.id
_entity.type
_entity.pdbx_description
1 polymer ?
#
loop_
_entity_poly.entity_id
_entity_poly.type
_entity_poly.pdbx_seq_one_letter_code
_entity_poly.pdbx_strand_id
1 'polypeptide(L)'
;RFNGSRAVLSGPAGGVVGYAVTTYGQETELPVIGFDMGGTSTDVSRYAGSYEHVFESTTAGVTIQAPQLDVNTVAAGGGSMLFFRSGMFVVGPESAGAHPGPVCYRKGGPLTVTDANLQLGRLLPDYFPKIFGPGENEPLDKQATNNSFKELTNQINNFLINQPEGSGKRESMSLEEVAIGFIHVANEAMCRPIRALTQYRLGGRPRKLMADSKRAGP
;
A
#
# COMPACT_ATOMS: atom_id res chain seq x y z
N ARG A 1 23.76 -24.81 -7.23
CA ARG A 1 22.60 -25.14 -8.10
C ARG A 1 21.43 -24.26 -7.66
N PHE A 2 20.97 -23.36 -8.54
CA PHE A 2 19.79 -22.52 -8.32
C PHE A 2 18.53 -23.32 -8.66
N ASN A 3 17.51 -23.23 -7.82
CA ASN A 3 16.22 -23.90 -7.96
C ASN A 3 15.11 -22.87 -7.74
N GLY A 4 14.13 -22.82 -8.65
CA GLY A 4 13.11 -21.76 -8.69
C GLY A 4 12.28 -21.60 -7.41
N SER A 5 12.16 -22.65 -6.59
CA SER A 5 11.51 -22.58 -5.27
C SER A 5 12.24 -21.68 -4.26
N ARG A 6 13.55 -21.42 -4.43
CA ARG A 6 14.31 -20.47 -3.61
C ARG A 6 14.17 -19.01 -4.06
N ALA A 7 13.54 -18.76 -5.22
CA ALA A 7 13.35 -17.42 -5.77
C ALA A 7 12.00 -16.78 -5.39
N VAL A 8 11.06 -17.55 -4.84
CA VAL A 8 9.68 -17.12 -4.57
C VAL A 8 9.58 -15.90 -3.63
N LEU A 9 10.64 -15.60 -2.87
CA LEU A 9 10.77 -14.41 -2.02
C LEU A 9 12.12 -13.68 -2.19
N SER A 10 12.84 -13.89 -3.30
CA SER A 10 14.20 -13.33 -3.42
C SER A 10 14.24 -11.79 -3.42
N GLY A 11 13.18 -11.15 -3.92
CA GLY A 11 13.04 -9.68 -3.90
C GLY A 11 12.94 -9.14 -2.46
N PRO A 12 11.87 -9.47 -1.72
CA PRO A 12 11.70 -9.01 -0.35
C PRO A 12 12.85 -9.44 0.58
N ALA A 13 13.40 -10.65 0.40
CA ALA A 13 14.55 -11.10 1.18
C ALA A 13 15.80 -10.24 0.97
N GLY A 14 16.10 -9.84 -0.26
CA GLY A 14 17.15 -8.85 -0.55
C GLY A 14 16.82 -7.46 0.02
N GLY A 15 15.53 -7.12 0.06
CA GLY A 15 14.96 -6.02 0.84
C GLY A 15 15.46 -6.02 2.28
N VAL A 16 15.17 -7.11 2.99
CA VAL A 16 15.48 -7.33 4.41
C VAL A 16 16.97 -7.24 4.70
N VAL A 17 17.78 -8.01 3.97
CA VAL A 17 19.24 -8.01 4.18
C VAL A 17 19.82 -6.62 3.94
N GLY A 18 19.35 -5.92 2.90
CA GLY A 18 19.83 -4.58 2.59
C GLY A 18 19.61 -3.60 3.74
N TYR A 19 18.37 -3.42 4.21
CA TYR A 19 18.12 -2.45 5.27
C TYR A 19 18.75 -2.90 6.59
N ALA A 20 18.79 -4.20 6.90
CA ALA A 20 19.39 -4.70 8.13
C ALA A 20 20.87 -4.32 8.24
N VAL A 21 21.64 -4.51 7.16
CA VAL A 21 23.08 -4.21 7.14
C VAL A 21 23.36 -2.71 7.08
N THR A 22 22.51 -1.91 6.44
CA THR A 22 22.75 -0.47 6.26
C THR A 22 22.21 0.42 7.36
N THR A 23 21.27 -0.07 8.19
CA THR A 23 20.59 0.78 9.20
C THR A 23 20.85 0.34 10.64
N TYR A 24 20.85 -0.96 10.92
CA TYR A 24 20.95 -1.45 12.29
C TYR A 24 22.35 -1.20 12.87
N GLY A 25 22.41 -0.63 14.07
CA GLY A 25 23.67 -0.37 14.77
C GLY A 25 24.50 0.80 14.22
N GLN A 26 24.03 1.53 13.19
CA GLN A 26 24.72 2.72 12.68
C GLN A 26 24.54 3.93 13.61
N GLU A 27 23.30 4.19 14.03
CA GLU A 27 22.97 5.30 14.94
C GLU A 27 22.39 4.81 16.27
N THR A 28 21.65 3.69 16.25
CA THR A 28 21.03 3.09 17.42
C THR A 28 21.01 1.57 17.33
N GLU A 29 20.92 0.88 18.47
CA GLU A 29 20.65 -0.57 18.53
C GLU A 29 19.15 -0.90 18.51
N LEU A 30 18.30 0.05 18.14
CA LEU A 30 16.85 -0.15 18.11
C LEU A 30 16.47 -1.11 16.97
N PRO A 31 15.42 -1.94 17.15
CA PRO A 31 14.85 -2.71 16.06
C PRO A 31 14.42 -1.81 14.90
N VAL A 32 14.65 -2.31 13.69
CA VAL A 32 14.33 -1.62 12.44
C VAL A 32 13.19 -2.35 11.72
N ILE A 33 12.30 -1.58 11.11
CA ILE A 33 11.18 -2.10 10.30
C ILE A 33 11.44 -1.77 8.84
N GLY A 34 11.48 -2.81 8.00
CA GLY A 34 11.46 -2.66 6.55
C GLY A 34 10.02 -2.51 6.09
N PHE A 35 9.76 -1.48 5.29
CA PHE A 35 8.46 -1.25 4.66
C PHE A 35 8.65 -1.00 3.16
N ASP A 36 8.19 -1.94 2.34
CA ASP A 36 8.32 -1.89 0.89
C ASP A 36 6.94 -1.92 0.24
N MET A 37 6.44 -0.77 -0.20
CA MET A 37 5.14 -0.64 -0.86
C MET A 37 5.33 -0.63 -2.38
N GLY A 38 4.78 -1.64 -3.04
CA GLY A 38 4.68 -1.71 -4.49
C GLY A 38 3.33 -1.26 -5.04
N GLY A 39 3.09 -1.57 -6.32
CA GLY A 39 1.81 -1.33 -6.99
C GLY A 39 0.68 -2.24 -6.50
N THR A 40 0.97 -3.47 -6.08
CA THR A 40 -0.07 -4.45 -5.72
C THR A 40 -0.15 -4.72 -4.23
N SER A 41 1.00 -4.77 -3.57
CA SER A 41 1.15 -5.20 -2.19
C SER A 41 2.19 -4.37 -1.46
N THR A 42 2.21 -4.53 -0.15
CA THR A 42 3.21 -3.98 0.75
C THR A 42 3.84 -5.10 1.55
N ASP A 43 5.17 -5.19 1.53
CA ASP A 43 5.94 -6.14 2.31
C ASP A 43 6.49 -5.46 3.57
N VAL A 44 6.23 -6.05 4.73
CA VAL A 44 6.68 -5.55 6.02
C VAL A 44 7.53 -6.59 6.72
N SER A 45 8.67 -6.17 7.26
CA SER A 45 9.63 -7.05 7.93
C SER A 45 10.29 -6.34 9.10
N ARG A 46 10.89 -7.11 10.00
CA ARG A 46 11.58 -6.59 11.20
C ARG A 46 12.96 -7.20 11.33
N TYR A 47 13.94 -6.38 11.71
CA TYR A 47 15.26 -6.86 12.10
C TYR A 47 15.67 -6.27 13.46
N ALA A 48 16.23 -7.11 14.32
CA ALA A 48 16.61 -6.76 15.69
C ALA A 48 17.88 -7.52 16.14
N GLY A 49 18.94 -7.45 15.33
CA GLY A 49 20.22 -8.11 15.58
C GLY A 49 20.32 -9.56 15.08
N SER A 50 19.20 -10.19 14.73
CA SER A 50 19.18 -11.49 14.06
C SER A 50 18.09 -11.55 12.99
N TYR A 51 18.33 -12.37 11.97
CA TYR A 51 17.33 -12.67 10.94
C TYR A 51 16.30 -13.63 11.50
N GLU A 52 15.04 -13.24 11.44
CA GLU A 52 13.94 -14.09 11.88
C GLU A 52 13.49 -14.98 10.72
N HIS A 53 13.37 -16.27 11.01
CA HIS A 53 12.98 -17.28 10.03
C HIS A 53 11.62 -17.88 10.40
N VAL A 54 10.75 -18.03 9.41
CA VAL A 54 9.52 -18.81 9.49
C VAL A 54 9.76 -20.13 8.74
N PHE A 55 9.43 -21.25 9.39
CA PHE A 55 9.66 -22.59 8.82
C PHE A 55 8.47 -23.09 7.99
N GLU A 56 7.29 -22.53 8.23
CA GLU A 56 6.06 -22.81 7.52
C GLU A 56 5.36 -21.50 7.15
N SER A 57 5.17 -21.27 5.85
CA SER A 57 4.40 -20.13 5.34
C SER A 57 3.31 -20.62 4.41
N THR A 58 2.13 -20.00 4.46
CA THR A 58 1.06 -20.25 3.50
C THR A 58 0.97 -19.09 2.54
N THR A 59 1.36 -19.30 1.28
CA THR A 59 1.29 -18.28 0.22
C THR A 59 0.30 -18.74 -0.84
N ALA A 60 -0.71 -17.92 -1.14
CA ALA A 60 -1.75 -18.22 -2.14
C ALA A 60 -2.43 -19.61 -1.95
N GLY A 61 -2.58 -20.07 -0.70
CA GLY A 61 -3.19 -21.36 -0.37
C GLY A 61 -2.24 -22.57 -0.42
N VAL A 62 -0.96 -22.37 -0.73
CA VAL A 62 0.07 -23.43 -0.72
C VAL A 62 0.94 -23.28 0.52
N THR A 63 1.04 -24.36 1.31
CA THR A 63 1.96 -24.45 2.45
C THR A 63 3.38 -24.75 1.97
N ILE A 64 4.31 -23.84 2.24
CA ILE A 64 5.72 -24.00 1.94
C ILE A 64 6.44 -24.33 3.25
N GLN A 65 6.99 -25.54 3.33
CA GLN A 65 7.77 -26.06 4.46
C GLN A 65 9.28 -25.84 4.19
N ALA A 66 9.69 -24.58 4.13
CA ALA A 66 11.09 -24.22 3.95
C ALA A 66 11.43 -22.96 4.77
N PRO A 67 12.61 -22.90 5.41
CA PRO A 67 13.01 -21.73 6.18
C PRO A 67 13.11 -20.50 5.27
N GLN A 68 12.31 -19.49 5.58
CA GLN A 68 12.22 -18.21 4.85
C GLN A 68 12.30 -17.06 5.85
N LEU A 69 12.70 -15.86 5.41
CA LEU A 69 12.67 -14.68 6.27
C LEU A 69 11.21 -14.32 6.62
N ASP A 70 10.96 -13.87 7.86
CA ASP A 70 9.65 -13.42 8.33
C ASP A 70 9.26 -12.09 7.66
N VAL A 71 8.59 -12.21 6.50
CA VAL A 71 8.06 -11.10 5.71
C VAL A 71 6.54 -11.21 5.68
N ASN A 72 5.87 -10.15 6.13
CA ASN A 72 4.42 -10.05 6.18
C ASN A 72 3.94 -9.21 4.99
N THR A 73 3.33 -9.85 4.01
CA THR A 73 2.75 -9.17 2.83
C THR A 73 1.30 -8.78 3.09
N VAL A 74 0.97 -7.51 2.89
CA VAL A 74 -0.40 -7.00 2.86
C VAL A 74 -0.81 -6.76 1.41
N ALA A 75 -2.02 -7.21 1.05
CA ALA A 75 -2.65 -6.94 -0.24
C ALA A 75 -3.16 -5.48 -0.34
N ALA A 76 -2.31 -4.53 -0.01
CA ALA A 76 -2.53 -3.10 -0.15
C ALA A 76 -1.27 -2.47 -0.74
N GLY A 77 -1.42 -1.74 -1.84
CA GLY A 77 -0.35 -1.02 -2.52
C GLY A 77 -0.92 0.14 -3.35
N GLY A 78 -0.12 0.76 -4.21
CA GLY A 78 -0.55 1.92 -5.00
C GLY A 78 -1.75 1.63 -5.92
N GLY A 79 -1.82 0.44 -6.50
CA GLY A 79 -2.87 -0.03 -7.40
C GLY A 79 -4.07 -0.65 -6.68
N SER A 80 -4.13 -0.65 -5.35
CA SER A 80 -5.33 -1.12 -4.63
C SER A 80 -6.53 -0.27 -5.00
N MET A 81 -7.60 -0.95 -5.42
CA MET A 81 -8.81 -0.30 -5.95
C MET A 81 -9.63 0.36 -4.85
N LEU A 82 -10.27 1.49 -5.17
CA LEU A 82 -11.12 2.25 -4.26
C LEU A 82 -12.59 1.95 -4.55
N PHE A 83 -13.35 1.58 -3.52
CA PHE A 83 -14.78 1.34 -3.62
C PHE A 83 -15.54 2.07 -2.53
N PHE A 84 -16.75 2.50 -2.85
CA PHE A 84 -17.74 2.91 -1.85
C PHE A 84 -18.87 1.89 -1.82
N ARG A 85 -19.04 1.20 -0.69
CA ARG A 85 -20.02 0.11 -0.53
C ARG A 85 -20.83 0.34 0.74
N SER A 86 -22.14 0.51 0.60
CA SER A 86 -23.08 0.62 1.73
C SER A 86 -22.68 1.66 2.78
N GLY A 87 -22.20 2.84 2.36
CA GLY A 87 -21.78 3.90 3.29
C GLY A 87 -20.34 3.81 3.77
N MET A 88 -19.58 2.81 3.34
CA MET A 88 -18.21 2.59 3.77
C MET A 88 -17.21 2.77 2.64
N PHE A 89 -16.07 3.37 2.98
CA PHE A 89 -14.87 3.42 2.16
C PHE A 89 -14.17 2.06 2.24
N VAL A 90 -13.91 1.45 1.09
CA VAL A 90 -13.25 0.14 0.98
C VAL A 90 -12.05 0.28 0.04
N VAL A 91 -10.90 -0.25 0.45
CA VAL A 91 -9.67 -0.25 -0.35
C VAL A 91 -9.19 -1.69 -0.52
N GLY A 92 -9.05 -2.13 -1.77
CA GLY A 92 -8.71 -3.51 -2.09
C GLY A 92 -9.77 -4.53 -1.58
N PRO A 93 -9.42 -5.83 -1.53
CA PRO A 93 -8.12 -6.43 -1.86
C PRO A 93 -7.78 -6.45 -3.35
N GLU A 94 -8.75 -6.11 -4.21
CA GLU A 94 -8.56 -6.05 -5.66
C GLU A 94 -7.52 -4.99 -6.03
N SER A 95 -6.65 -5.32 -6.99
CA SER A 95 -5.62 -4.43 -7.51
C SER A 95 -5.80 -4.22 -9.00
N ALA A 96 -5.61 -2.99 -9.44
CA ALA A 96 -5.58 -2.63 -10.86
C ALA A 96 -4.28 -3.10 -11.56
N GLY A 97 -3.28 -3.55 -10.80
CA GLY A 97 -1.96 -3.92 -11.32
C GLY A 97 -1.29 -2.78 -12.09
N ALA A 98 -0.48 -3.13 -13.10
CA ALA A 98 0.12 -2.18 -14.03
C ALA A 98 -0.71 -1.98 -15.31
N HIS A 99 -1.57 -2.96 -15.66
CA HIS A 99 -2.48 -2.89 -16.79
C HIS A 99 -3.84 -3.50 -16.40
N PRO A 100 -4.95 -2.75 -16.49
CA PRO A 100 -5.04 -1.37 -16.97
C PRO A 100 -4.43 -0.34 -16.01
N GLY A 101 -4.14 -0.71 -14.76
CA GLY A 101 -3.54 0.17 -13.77
C GLY A 101 -4.49 1.26 -13.25
N PRO A 102 -3.99 2.21 -12.44
CA PRO A 102 -4.73 3.39 -11.99
C PRO A 102 -5.41 4.19 -13.12
N VAL A 103 -6.45 4.99 -12.78
CA VAL A 103 -7.08 5.92 -13.74
C VAL A 103 -6.02 6.82 -14.38
N CYS A 104 -5.12 7.36 -13.57
CA CYS A 104 -4.05 8.24 -14.03
C CYS A 104 -3.06 7.61 -15.02
N TYR A 105 -3.09 6.29 -15.23
CA TYR A 105 -2.23 5.61 -16.20
C TYR A 105 -2.80 5.67 -17.63
N ARG A 106 -3.98 6.27 -17.83
CA ARG A 106 -4.59 6.50 -19.16
C ARG A 106 -4.90 5.22 -19.96
N LYS A 107 -5.06 4.09 -19.28
CA LYS A 107 -5.33 2.77 -19.87
C LYS A 107 -6.73 2.21 -19.50
N GLY A 108 -7.63 3.09 -19.05
CA GLY A 108 -9.03 2.75 -18.76
C GLY A 108 -9.26 1.99 -17.45
N GLY A 109 -8.35 2.10 -16.49
CA GLY A 109 -8.45 1.39 -15.22
C GLY A 109 -9.24 2.13 -14.13
N PRO A 110 -9.45 1.48 -12.97
CA PRO A 110 -10.28 1.98 -11.87
C PRO A 110 -9.55 2.99 -10.98
N LEU A 111 -10.28 3.70 -10.11
CA LEU A 111 -9.67 4.53 -9.07
C LEU A 111 -8.86 3.67 -8.10
N THR A 112 -7.66 4.13 -7.77
CA THR A 112 -6.72 3.43 -6.89
C THR A 112 -6.09 4.35 -5.83
N VAL A 113 -5.31 3.77 -4.91
CA VAL A 113 -4.51 4.54 -3.94
C VAL A 113 -3.54 5.52 -4.62
N THR A 114 -2.99 5.18 -5.78
CA THR A 114 -2.15 6.07 -6.59
C THR A 114 -2.93 7.30 -7.04
N ASP A 115 -4.18 7.11 -7.50
CA ASP A 115 -5.07 8.20 -7.88
C ASP A 115 -5.39 9.11 -6.69
N ALA A 116 -5.66 8.53 -5.51
CA ALA A 116 -5.90 9.31 -4.30
C ALA A 116 -4.68 10.18 -3.92
N ASN A 117 -3.47 9.62 -3.99
CA ASN A 117 -2.25 10.39 -3.72
C ASN A 117 -1.99 11.47 -4.79
N LEU A 118 -2.30 11.21 -6.06
CA LEU A 118 -2.21 12.21 -7.12
C LEU A 118 -3.22 13.34 -6.92
N GLN A 119 -4.46 13.02 -6.56
CA GLN A 119 -5.52 13.99 -6.29
C GLN A 119 -5.16 14.90 -5.11
N LEU A 120 -4.57 14.33 -4.05
CA LEU A 120 -4.08 15.07 -2.88
C LEU A 120 -2.78 15.85 -3.14
N GLY A 121 -2.24 15.80 -4.38
CA GLY A 121 -1.01 16.49 -4.74
C GLY A 121 0.26 15.91 -4.12
N ARG A 122 0.20 14.68 -3.59
CA ARG A 122 1.36 13.97 -3.01
C ARG A 122 2.27 13.39 -4.09
N LEU A 123 1.73 13.17 -5.30
CA LEU A 123 2.48 12.83 -6.49
C LEU A 123 2.60 14.07 -7.38
N LEU A 124 3.82 14.35 -7.85
CA LEU A 124 4.10 15.43 -8.79
C LEU A 124 4.33 14.85 -10.19
N PRO A 125 3.36 14.92 -11.12
CA PRO A 125 3.43 14.28 -12.43
C PRO A 125 4.70 14.59 -13.22
N ASP A 126 5.22 15.82 -13.09
CA ASP A 126 6.40 16.28 -13.84
C ASP A 126 7.70 15.52 -13.47
N TYR A 127 7.71 14.84 -12.32
CA TYR A 127 8.84 14.03 -11.86
C TYR A 127 8.71 12.55 -12.20
N PHE A 128 7.61 12.15 -12.83
CA PHE A 128 7.43 10.77 -13.30
C PHE A 128 7.84 10.64 -14.77
N PRO A 129 8.42 9.49 -15.16
CA PRO A 129 8.69 9.22 -16.56
C PRO A 129 7.38 9.20 -17.35
N LYS A 130 7.41 9.72 -18.58
CA LYS A 130 6.26 9.71 -19.49
C LYS A 130 6.12 8.33 -20.12
N ILE A 131 5.63 7.36 -19.35
CA ILE A 131 5.46 5.96 -19.78
C ILE A 131 3.99 5.51 -19.71
N PHE A 132 3.07 6.45 -19.55
CA PHE A 132 1.64 6.18 -19.41
C PHE A 132 0.92 6.36 -20.76
N GLY A 133 -0.36 5.99 -20.81
CA GLY A 133 -1.16 6.07 -22.03
C GLY A 133 -1.01 4.87 -22.96
N PRO A 134 -1.85 4.81 -24.02
CA PRO A 134 -1.82 3.72 -25.00
C PRO A 134 -0.48 3.63 -25.75
N GLY A 135 0.18 4.78 -25.95
CA GLY A 135 1.49 4.88 -26.61
C GLY A 135 2.69 4.85 -25.66
N GLU A 136 2.47 4.68 -24.35
CA GLU A 136 3.50 4.63 -23.31
C GLU A 136 4.50 5.81 -23.36
N ASN A 137 3.97 7.00 -23.64
CA ASN A 137 4.74 8.23 -23.87
C ASN A 137 4.10 9.47 -23.24
N GLU A 138 3.08 9.28 -22.40
CA GLU A 138 2.31 10.35 -21.76
C GLU A 138 2.61 10.46 -20.25
N PRO A 139 2.44 11.64 -19.63
CA PRO A 139 2.53 11.81 -18.18
C PRO A 139 1.27 11.26 -17.47
N LEU A 140 1.31 11.16 -16.14
CA LEU A 140 0.13 10.84 -15.32
C LEU A 140 -1.03 11.79 -15.63
N ASP A 141 -2.24 11.25 -15.75
CA ASP A 141 -3.45 12.03 -16.04
C ASP A 141 -4.15 12.52 -14.78
N LYS A 142 -3.76 13.70 -14.30
CA LYS A 142 -4.41 14.36 -13.17
C LYS A 142 -5.87 14.71 -13.47
N GLN A 143 -6.21 15.05 -14.72
CA GLN A 143 -7.57 15.46 -15.07
C GLN A 143 -8.51 14.25 -15.04
N ALA A 144 -8.08 13.11 -15.57
CA ALA A 144 -8.84 11.86 -15.51
C ALA A 144 -9.11 11.45 -14.05
N THR A 145 -8.07 11.45 -13.20
CA THR A 145 -8.23 11.21 -11.76
C THR A 145 -9.23 12.16 -11.12
N ASN A 146 -9.14 13.46 -11.41
CA ASN A 146 -10.05 14.46 -10.84
C ASN A 146 -11.51 14.21 -11.25
N ASN A 147 -11.74 13.88 -12.53
CA ASN A 147 -13.07 13.60 -13.04
C ASN A 147 -13.67 12.34 -12.40
N SER A 148 -12.90 11.26 -12.29
CA SER A 148 -13.35 10.03 -11.63
C SER A 148 -13.62 10.25 -10.13
N PHE A 149 -12.81 11.04 -9.43
CA PHE A 149 -13.10 11.40 -8.04
C PHE A 149 -14.35 12.27 -7.91
N LYS A 150 -14.59 13.23 -8.80
CA LYS A 150 -15.85 14.02 -8.80
C LYS A 150 -17.07 13.11 -8.90
N GLU A 151 -17.02 12.13 -9.79
CA GLU A 151 -18.09 11.15 -9.94
C GLU A 151 -18.31 10.35 -8.65
N LEU A 152 -17.23 9.80 -8.07
CA LEU A 152 -17.31 9.05 -6.82
C LEU A 152 -17.79 9.90 -5.64
N THR A 153 -17.31 11.14 -5.52
CA THR A 153 -17.75 12.10 -4.49
C THR A 153 -19.24 12.41 -4.63
N ASN A 154 -19.74 12.59 -5.85
CA ASN A 154 -21.17 12.78 -6.09
C ASN A 154 -21.99 11.55 -5.64
N GLN A 155 -21.52 10.33 -5.95
CA GLN A 155 -22.17 9.10 -5.50
C GLN A 155 -22.22 9.01 -3.97
N ILE A 156 -21.11 9.34 -3.29
CA ILE A 156 -21.02 9.35 -1.83
C ILE A 156 -21.98 10.39 -1.23
N ASN A 157 -21.95 11.62 -1.73
CA ASN A 157 -22.80 12.70 -1.22
C ASN A 157 -24.29 12.40 -1.42
N ASN A 158 -24.66 11.82 -2.56
CA ASN A 158 -26.03 11.35 -2.79
C ASN A 158 -26.44 10.27 -1.79
N PHE A 159 -25.55 9.34 -1.45
CA PHE A 159 -25.83 8.34 -0.42
C PHE A 159 -26.02 8.97 0.97
N LEU A 160 -25.18 9.95 1.33
CA LEU A 160 -25.25 10.64 2.64
C LEU A 160 -26.54 11.44 2.81
N ILE A 161 -27.01 12.13 1.76
CA ILE A 161 -28.23 12.94 1.79
C ILE A 161 -29.49 12.07 1.96
N ASN A 162 -29.50 10.87 1.37
CA ASN A 162 -30.66 9.97 1.39
C ASN A 162 -30.77 9.10 2.65
N GLN A 163 -29.90 9.29 3.65
CA GLN A 163 -30.00 8.55 4.92
C GLN A 163 -31.13 9.09 5.81
N PRO A 164 -31.85 8.21 6.53
CA PRO A 164 -32.93 8.61 7.44
C PRO A 164 -32.42 9.54 8.55
N GLU A 165 -33.22 10.55 8.87
CA GLU A 165 -32.90 11.53 9.91
C GLU A 165 -32.69 10.83 11.26
N GLY A 166 -31.57 11.12 11.92
CA GLY A 166 -31.19 10.51 13.21
C GLY A 166 -29.94 9.63 13.18
N SER A 167 -29.42 9.27 12.01
CA SER A 167 -28.19 8.46 11.83
C SER A 167 -26.87 9.26 11.96
N GLY A 168 -26.94 10.54 12.36
CA GLY A 168 -25.81 11.47 12.32
C GLY A 168 -25.57 11.95 10.90
N LYS A 169 -26.42 12.89 10.45
CA LYS A 169 -26.38 13.51 9.12
C LYS A 169 -24.97 14.07 8.87
N ARG A 170 -24.15 13.36 8.10
CA ARG A 170 -22.82 13.84 7.72
C ARG A 170 -23.00 14.92 6.66
N GLU A 171 -22.26 16.01 6.81
CA GLU A 171 -22.18 17.05 5.79
C GLU A 171 -21.66 16.47 4.48
N SER A 172 -21.99 17.14 3.36
CA SER A 172 -21.44 16.78 2.05
C SER A 172 -19.92 16.83 2.09
N MET A 173 -19.28 15.79 1.59
CA MET A 173 -17.83 15.71 1.53
C MET A 173 -17.30 16.40 0.27
N SER A 174 -16.21 17.13 0.43
CA SER A 174 -15.37 17.59 -0.67
C SER A 174 -14.61 16.43 -1.33
N LEU A 175 -14.02 16.71 -2.48
CA LEU A 175 -13.24 15.74 -3.24
C LEU A 175 -11.98 15.32 -2.46
N GLU A 176 -11.31 16.28 -1.84
CA GLU A 176 -10.13 16.07 -0.99
C GLU A 176 -10.46 15.23 0.25
N GLU A 177 -11.61 15.45 0.88
CA GLU A 177 -12.10 14.65 2.02
C GLU A 177 -12.39 13.20 1.65
N VAL A 178 -12.94 12.97 0.46
CA VAL A 178 -13.14 11.61 -0.07
C VAL A 178 -11.79 10.94 -0.32
N ALA A 179 -10.86 11.62 -0.99
CA ALA A 179 -9.53 11.09 -1.28
C ALA A 179 -8.73 10.76 0.00
N ILE A 180 -8.72 11.65 0.99
CA ILE A 180 -8.03 11.39 2.27
C ILE A 180 -8.71 10.27 3.06
N GLY A 181 -10.04 10.13 2.98
CA GLY A 181 -10.78 9.02 3.57
C GLY A 181 -10.28 7.66 3.08
N PHE A 182 -10.09 7.52 1.77
CA PHE A 182 -9.50 6.31 1.19
C PHE A 182 -8.06 6.07 1.62
N ILE A 183 -7.23 7.12 1.67
CA ILE A 183 -5.86 7.02 2.19
C ILE A 183 -5.85 6.52 3.64
N HIS A 184 -6.75 6.99 4.50
CA HIS A 184 -6.83 6.52 5.88
C HIS A 184 -7.18 5.03 5.95
N VAL A 185 -8.12 4.55 5.13
CA VAL A 185 -8.46 3.12 5.06
C VAL A 185 -7.27 2.29 4.57
N ALA A 186 -6.58 2.73 3.51
CA ALA A 186 -5.39 2.07 3.00
C ALA A 186 -4.28 2.00 4.06
N ASN A 187 -4.01 3.11 4.74
CA ASN A 187 -3.00 3.19 5.80
C ASN A 187 -3.34 2.29 6.98
N GLU A 188 -4.61 2.19 7.38
CA GLU A 188 -4.99 1.28 8.47
C GLU A 188 -4.76 -0.18 8.08
N ALA A 189 -5.02 -0.57 6.82
CA ALA A 189 -4.68 -1.91 6.32
C ALA A 189 -3.17 -2.19 6.38
N MET A 190 -2.34 -1.24 5.95
CA MET A 190 -0.88 -1.34 5.98
C MET A 190 -0.28 -1.24 7.39
N CYS A 191 -0.95 -0.57 8.34
CA CYS A 191 -0.50 -0.47 9.73
C CYS A 191 -0.66 -1.77 10.52
N ARG A 192 -1.65 -2.61 10.18
CA ARG A 192 -1.92 -3.88 10.89
C ARG A 192 -0.70 -4.81 11.00
N PRO A 193 0.03 -5.16 9.93
CA PRO A 193 1.23 -5.99 10.04
C PRO A 193 2.33 -5.34 10.89
N ILE A 194 2.51 -4.01 10.81
CA ILE A 194 3.50 -3.28 11.61
C ILE A 194 3.15 -3.41 13.10
N ARG A 195 1.87 -3.25 13.46
CA ARG A 195 1.41 -3.44 14.84
C ARG A 195 1.60 -4.89 15.30
N ALA A 196 1.30 -5.88 14.46
CA ALA A 196 1.51 -7.29 14.78
C ALA A 196 2.99 -7.60 15.06
N LEU A 197 3.90 -7.15 14.18
CA LEU A 197 5.35 -7.35 14.31
C LEU A 197 5.96 -6.64 15.54
N THR A 198 5.31 -5.57 16.03
CA THR A 198 5.82 -4.75 17.14
C THR A 198 5.18 -5.10 18.48
N GLN A 199 3.89 -5.38 18.54
CA GLN A 199 3.14 -5.65 19.78
C GLN A 199 3.23 -7.11 20.22
N TYR A 200 3.23 -8.06 19.28
CA TYR A 200 3.20 -9.49 19.63
C TYR A 200 4.45 -9.95 20.38
N ARG A 201 5.53 -9.14 20.39
CA ARG A 201 6.83 -9.54 20.93
C ARG A 201 7.43 -8.58 21.96
N LEU A 202 6.77 -7.45 22.26
CA LEU A 202 7.19 -6.50 23.28
C LEU A 202 6.05 -6.37 24.30
N GLY A 203 6.13 -7.11 25.41
CA GLY A 203 5.12 -7.13 26.48
C GLY A 203 4.69 -5.75 27.00
N GLY A 204 3.83 -5.06 26.27
CA GLY A 204 3.01 -3.94 26.73
C GLY A 204 3.36 -2.52 26.26
N ARG A 205 4.45 -2.21 25.54
CA ARG A 205 4.69 -0.82 25.04
C ARG A 205 5.46 -0.74 23.71
N PRO A 206 4.97 0.00 22.70
CA PRO A 206 5.77 0.38 21.54
C PRO A 206 6.85 1.39 21.98
N ARG A 207 8.12 1.02 21.91
CA ARG A 207 9.24 1.98 21.96
C ARG A 207 9.65 2.37 20.54
N LYS A 208 10.39 3.47 20.43
CA LYS A 208 10.90 4.07 19.19
C LYS A 208 11.37 3.02 18.19
N LEU A 209 10.82 3.09 16.98
CA LEU A 209 11.18 2.26 15.82
C LEU A 209 11.66 3.22 14.73
N MET A 210 12.68 2.81 13.99
CA MET A 210 13.02 3.45 12.72
C MET A 210 12.37 2.66 11.58
N ALA A 211 11.69 3.37 10.70
CA ALA A 211 11.15 2.84 9.45
C ALA A 211 12.06 3.29 8.31
N ASP A 212 12.51 2.33 7.50
CA ASP A 212 13.26 2.61 6.27
C ASP A 212 12.40 2.19 5.06
N SER A 213 12.29 3.09 4.07
CA SER A 213 11.52 2.87 2.85
C SER A 213 12.48 2.81 1.66
N LYS A 214 12.56 1.67 0.98
CA LYS A 214 13.33 1.59 -0.26
C LYS A 214 12.56 2.30 -1.38
N ARG A 215 13.18 3.30 -2.01
CA ARG A 215 12.79 3.74 -3.36
C ARG A 215 13.44 2.78 -4.36
N ALA A 216 12.66 2.10 -5.17
CA ALA A 216 13.18 1.50 -6.39
C ALA A 216 13.74 2.64 -7.26
N GLY A 217 15.06 2.67 -7.45
CA GLY A 217 15.70 3.55 -8.42
C GLY A 217 15.35 3.17 -9.85
N PRO A 218 15.63 4.05 -10.82
CA PRO A 218 15.20 3.93 -12.22
C PRO A 218 15.72 2.66 -12.92
#